data_AF-A0A8J6VS63-F1
#
_entry.id   AF-A0A8J6VS63-F1
#
_cell.length_a   1.000
_cell.length_b   1.000
_cell.length_c   1.000
_cell.angle_alpha   90.00
_cell.angle_beta   90.00
_cell.angle_gamma   90.00
#
_symmetry.space_group_name_H-M   'P 1'
#
loop_
_entity.id
_entity.type
_entity.pdbx_description
1 polymer ?
#
loop_
_entity_poly.entity_id
_entity_poly.type
_entity_poly.pdbx_seq_one_letter_code
_entity_poly.pdbx_strand_id
1 'polypeptide(L)'
;MDYRESELAQYWNDKACIVNAKPLSKIGYVKVAELRHEATNYDELLNSAEFKALDESDREVAYWIIKSACTTLVQQQRARVREQKIQRLEQGYKQSKDEITELQRGRHKDRSLIQRLMDALKLGNSRIQQLEQENALALKQVESQKLSLELLEERNISFQEELERKIAESEASKALSYQMRGRVGGLTASNNRKQRRIVELETRVKELEAYVQELESRNQP
;
A
#
# COMPACT_ATOMS: atom_id res chain seq x y z
N MET A 1 48.85 76.46 10.58
CA MET A 1 49.35 75.69 11.73
C MET A 1 50.80 76.05 11.89
N ASP A 2 51.13 76.58 13.05
CA ASP A 2 52.52 76.80 13.42
C ASP A 2 53.25 75.45 13.47
N TYR A 3 54.51 75.38 13.08
CA TYR A 3 55.27 74.12 13.02
C TYR A 3 55.24 73.38 14.38
N ARG A 4 55.22 74.16 15.47
CA ARG A 4 55.14 73.70 16.85
C ARG A 4 53.77 73.09 17.24
N GLU A 5 52.67 73.62 16.71
CA GLU A 5 51.33 73.04 16.91
C GLU A 5 51.22 71.66 16.23
N SER A 6 51.89 71.49 15.08
CA SER A 6 51.92 70.23 14.34
C SER A 6 52.68 69.13 15.09
N GLU A 7 53.80 69.47 15.75
CA GLU A 7 54.59 68.51 16.54
C GLU A 7 53.85 68.08 17.81
N LEU A 8 53.21 69.03 18.52
CA LEU A 8 52.34 68.73 19.66
C LEU A 8 51.15 67.85 19.25
N ALA A 9 50.52 68.16 18.12
CA ALA A 9 49.44 67.34 17.57
C ALA A 9 49.87 65.91 17.31
N GLN A 10 51.00 65.71 16.62
CA GLN A 10 51.52 64.39 16.32
C GLN A 10 51.84 63.61 17.62
N TYR A 11 52.56 64.24 18.54
CA TYR A 11 52.97 63.61 19.80
C TYR A 11 51.78 63.07 20.61
N TRP A 12 50.77 63.91 20.85
CA TRP A 12 49.62 63.52 21.66
C TRP A 12 48.65 62.59 20.93
N ASN A 13 48.54 62.69 19.60
CA ASN A 13 47.79 61.72 18.79
C ASN A 13 48.40 60.32 18.90
N ASP A 14 49.73 60.21 18.82
CA ASP A 14 50.43 58.93 18.89
C ASP A 14 50.37 58.27 20.28
N LYS A 15 50.21 59.08 21.33
CA LYS A 15 50.04 58.60 22.72
C LYS A 15 48.62 58.16 23.06
N ALA A 16 47.62 58.61 22.32
CA ALA A 16 46.22 58.24 22.55
C ALA A 16 45.97 56.78 22.15
N CYS A 17 45.43 55.98 23.05
CA CYS A 17 45.17 54.57 22.78
C CYS A 17 43.91 54.04 23.47
N ILE A 18 43.38 52.93 22.95
CA ILE A 18 42.28 52.19 23.57
C ILE A 18 42.86 51.27 24.65
N VAL A 19 42.47 51.47 25.91
CA VAL A 19 42.89 50.66 27.06
C VAL A 19 41.83 49.64 27.46
N ASN A 20 40.56 49.91 27.18
CA ASN A 20 39.46 49.02 27.54
C ASN A 20 38.41 48.96 26.43
N ALA A 21 38.37 47.85 25.70
CA ALA A 21 37.44 47.66 24.58
C ALA A 21 36.03 47.24 25.01
N LYS A 22 35.81 46.81 26.27
CA LYS A 22 34.50 46.29 26.72
C LYS A 22 33.36 47.32 26.59
N PRO A 23 33.51 48.59 27.02
CA PRO A 23 32.47 49.61 26.89
C PRO A 23 32.07 49.89 25.44
N LEU A 24 33.00 49.73 24.49
CA LEU A 24 32.75 49.97 23.06
C LEU A 24 31.77 48.96 22.46
N SER A 25 31.64 47.79 23.06
CA SER A 25 30.71 46.74 22.64
C SER A 25 29.30 46.92 23.22
N LYS A 26 29.09 47.89 24.14
CA LYS A 26 27.77 48.16 24.73
C LYS A 26 26.74 48.50 23.64
N ILE A 27 25.62 47.80 23.70
CA ILE A 27 24.46 47.98 22.82
C ILE A 27 23.71 49.25 23.24
N GLY A 28 23.18 49.98 22.27
CA GLY A 28 22.40 51.21 22.51
C GLY A 28 23.25 52.48 22.51
N TYR A 29 22.62 53.59 22.88
CA TYR A 29 23.28 54.88 22.98
C TYR A 29 24.16 54.94 24.24
N VAL A 30 25.41 55.33 24.08
CA VAL A 30 26.34 55.62 25.17
C VAL A 30 27.05 56.91 24.79
N LYS A 31 27.16 57.86 25.72
CA LYS A 31 27.76 59.16 25.42
C LYS A 31 29.23 58.98 25.09
N VAL A 32 29.70 59.68 24.05
CA VAL A 32 31.09 59.57 23.61
C VAL A 32 32.07 60.08 24.68
N ALA A 33 31.65 61.05 25.49
CA ALA A 33 32.43 61.52 26.62
C ALA A 33 32.70 60.40 27.64
N GLU A 34 31.66 59.67 28.07
CA GLU A 34 31.80 58.54 29.01
C GLU A 34 32.74 57.47 28.43
N LEU A 35 32.56 57.12 27.16
CA LEU A 35 33.44 56.16 26.49
C LEU A 35 34.89 56.62 26.37
N ARG A 36 35.13 57.92 26.20
CA ARG A 36 36.50 58.47 26.18
C ARG A 36 37.20 58.19 27.51
N HIS A 37 36.54 58.47 28.64
CA HIS A 37 37.07 58.18 29.98
C HIS A 37 37.20 56.67 30.24
N GLU A 38 36.19 55.87 29.88
CA GLU A 38 36.14 54.43 30.20
C GLU A 38 37.00 53.55 29.28
N ALA A 39 37.23 53.96 28.03
CA ALA A 39 37.79 53.10 26.99
C ALA A 39 39.20 53.52 26.51
N THR A 40 39.63 54.75 26.78
CA THR A 40 40.95 55.26 26.37
C THR A 40 41.78 55.65 27.59
N ASN A 41 43.07 55.89 27.38
CA ASN A 41 43.97 56.47 28.37
C ASN A 41 43.78 57.99 28.59
N TYR A 42 42.62 58.56 28.26
CA TYR A 42 42.35 60.01 28.33
C TYR A 42 42.69 60.62 29.69
N ASP A 43 42.21 60.00 30.78
CA ASP A 43 42.47 60.50 32.14
C ASP A 43 43.94 60.33 32.55
N GLU A 44 44.62 59.30 32.05
CA GLU A 44 46.04 59.06 32.30
C GLU A 44 46.92 60.10 31.59
N LEU A 45 46.59 60.44 30.34
CA LEU A 45 47.31 61.46 29.57
C LEU A 45 47.21 62.84 30.21
N LEU A 46 46.02 63.25 30.67
CA LEU A 46 45.83 64.53 31.36
C LEU A 46 46.52 64.57 32.74
N ASN A 47 46.68 63.42 33.39
CA ASN A 47 47.38 63.33 34.67
C ASN A 47 48.89 63.14 34.56
N SER A 48 49.40 62.92 33.34
CA SER A 48 50.82 62.65 33.08
C SER A 48 51.72 63.82 33.48
N ALA A 49 52.96 63.50 33.85
CA ALA A 49 53.97 64.51 34.15
C ALA A 49 54.29 65.39 32.94
N GLU A 50 54.29 64.79 31.74
CA GLU A 50 54.54 65.46 30.46
C GLU A 50 53.48 66.55 30.19
N PHE A 51 52.20 66.23 30.40
CA PHE A 51 51.12 67.20 30.22
C PHE A 51 51.16 68.34 31.25
N LYS A 52 51.48 68.02 32.51
CA LYS A 52 51.59 69.01 33.60
C LYS A 52 52.80 69.94 33.45
N ALA A 53 53.84 69.50 32.77
CA ALA A 53 55.05 70.28 32.51
C ALA A 53 54.89 71.32 31.37
N LEU A 54 53.83 71.23 30.56
CA LEU A 54 53.53 72.20 29.51
C LEU A 54 53.19 73.58 30.10
N ASP A 55 53.52 74.64 29.36
CA ASP A 55 53.03 75.99 29.65
C ASP A 55 51.52 76.09 29.40
N GLU A 56 50.89 77.19 29.85
CA GLU A 56 49.41 77.29 29.80
C GLU A 56 48.88 77.24 28.35
N SER A 57 49.58 77.88 27.41
CA SER A 57 49.19 77.91 25.99
C SER A 57 49.30 76.53 25.34
N ASP A 58 50.44 75.85 25.47
CA ASP A 58 50.66 74.52 24.91
C ASP A 58 49.77 73.48 25.61
N ARG A 59 49.44 73.68 26.89
CA ARG A 59 48.53 72.81 27.65
C ARG A 59 47.08 72.91 27.16
N GLU A 60 46.58 74.11 26.86
CA GLU A 60 45.24 74.27 26.27
C GLU A 60 45.15 73.56 24.91
N VAL A 61 46.17 73.74 24.05
CA VAL A 61 46.25 73.08 22.74
C VAL A 61 46.33 71.56 22.90
N ALA A 62 47.20 71.06 23.78
CA ALA A 62 47.34 69.63 24.07
C ALA A 62 46.05 69.02 24.62
N TYR A 63 45.32 69.72 25.48
CA TYR A 63 44.02 69.26 26.00
C TYR A 63 43.03 68.99 24.86
N TRP A 64 42.90 69.91 23.91
CA TRP A 64 42.01 69.75 22.77
C TRP A 64 42.45 68.63 21.84
N ILE A 65 43.76 68.48 21.60
CA ILE A 65 44.31 67.38 20.81
C ILE A 65 43.99 66.03 21.46
N ILE A 66 44.34 65.84 22.74
CA ILE A 66 44.10 64.59 23.48
C ILE A 66 42.60 64.26 23.49
N LYS A 67 41.75 65.25 23.76
CA LYS A 67 40.30 65.09 23.73
C LYS A 67 39.80 64.66 22.36
N SER A 68 40.30 65.26 21.28
CA SER A 68 39.93 64.93 19.90
C SER A 68 40.40 63.53 19.50
N ALA A 69 41.67 63.20 19.78
CA ALA A 69 42.30 61.92 19.47
C ALA A 69 41.53 60.76 20.13
N CYS A 70 41.35 60.82 21.45
CA CYS A 70 40.63 59.78 22.19
C CYS A 70 39.15 59.70 21.78
N THR A 71 38.50 60.83 21.47
CA THR A 71 37.12 60.85 20.95
C THR A 71 37.02 60.11 19.60
N THR A 72 37.96 60.39 18.69
CA THR A 72 38.02 59.79 17.37
C THR A 72 38.27 58.28 17.45
N LEU A 73 39.24 57.86 18.28
CA LEU A 73 39.56 56.44 18.51
C LEU A 73 38.34 55.65 18.99
N VAL A 74 37.61 56.18 19.97
CA VAL A 74 36.38 55.55 20.48
C VAL A 74 35.31 55.41 19.39
N GLN A 75 35.10 56.46 18.60
CA GLN A 75 34.10 56.44 17.53
C GLN A 75 34.46 55.44 16.43
N GLN A 76 35.71 55.46 15.96
CA GLN A 76 36.20 54.53 14.93
C GLN A 76 36.12 53.08 15.40
N GLN A 77 36.60 52.79 16.61
CA GLN A 77 36.59 51.43 17.13
C GLN A 77 35.17 50.92 17.36
N ARG A 78 34.24 51.80 17.79
CA ARG A 78 32.83 51.45 17.95
C ARG A 78 32.13 51.21 16.62
N ALA A 79 32.45 51.98 15.58
CA ALA A 79 31.98 51.73 14.23
C ALA A 79 32.45 50.36 13.73
N ARG A 80 33.75 50.07 13.89
CA ARG A 80 34.34 48.78 13.51
C ARG A 80 33.69 47.58 14.19
N VAL A 81 33.46 47.65 15.51
CA VAL A 81 32.77 46.58 16.26
C VAL A 81 31.34 46.36 15.75
N ARG A 82 30.64 47.44 15.40
CA ARG A 82 29.28 47.36 14.86
C ARG A 82 29.26 46.77 13.45
N GLU A 83 30.16 47.20 12.57
CA GLU A 83 30.31 46.65 11.22
C GLU A 83 30.59 45.15 11.26
N GLN A 84 31.53 44.71 12.11
CA GLN A 84 31.80 43.28 12.30
C GLN A 84 30.57 42.50 12.78
N LYS A 85 29.78 43.09 13.69
CA LYS A 85 28.54 42.46 14.17
C LYS A 85 27.49 42.38 13.06
N ILE A 86 27.32 43.43 12.27
CA ILE A 86 26.40 43.47 11.13
C ILE A 86 26.78 42.38 10.12
N GLN A 87 28.06 42.31 9.73
CA GLN A 87 28.54 41.30 8.78
C GLN A 87 28.26 39.87 9.26
N ARG A 88 28.48 39.56 10.54
CA ARG A 88 28.15 38.24 11.11
C ARG A 88 26.65 37.95 11.06
N LEU A 89 25.83 38.94 11.37
CA LEU A 89 24.37 38.78 11.33
C LEU A 89 23.85 38.61 9.90
N GLU A 90 24.39 39.36 8.93
CA GLU A 90 24.04 39.24 7.52
C GLU A 90 24.42 37.87 6.95
N GLN A 91 25.60 37.36 7.31
CA GLN A 91 26.04 36.01 6.94
C GLN A 91 25.12 34.95 7.54
N GLY A 92 24.80 35.03 8.84
CA GLY A 92 23.89 34.10 9.49
C GLY A 92 22.48 34.15 8.92
N TYR A 93 21.97 35.35 8.60
CA TYR A 93 20.68 35.52 7.94
C TYR A 93 20.67 34.88 6.54
N LYS A 94 21.74 35.07 5.76
CA LYS A 94 21.86 34.47 4.43
C LYS A 94 21.88 32.94 4.52
N GLN A 95 22.68 32.37 5.41
CA GLN A 95 22.73 30.92 5.65
C GLN A 95 21.36 30.37 6.03
N SER A 96 20.70 30.99 7.02
CA SER A 96 19.36 30.57 7.45
C SER A 96 18.31 30.67 6.33
N LYS A 97 18.38 31.72 5.50
CA LYS A 97 17.50 31.87 4.34
C LYS A 97 17.72 30.77 3.29
N ASP A 98 18.96 30.40 3.05
CA ASP A 98 19.30 29.31 2.11
C ASP A 98 18.79 27.97 2.64
N GLU A 99 19.01 27.67 3.93
CA GLU A 99 18.48 26.47 4.60
C GLU A 99 16.95 26.38 4.54
N ILE A 100 16.25 27.49 4.82
CA ILE A 100 14.77 27.54 4.71
C ILE A 100 14.34 27.20 3.28
N THR A 101 15.03 27.73 2.28
CA THR A 101 14.71 27.47 0.87
C THR A 101 14.92 26.00 0.52
N GLU A 102 15.99 25.36 1.01
CA GLU A 102 16.24 23.94 0.81
C GLU A 102 15.18 23.06 1.50
N LEU A 103 14.82 23.37 2.75
CA LEU A 103 13.77 22.68 3.49
C LEU A 103 12.41 22.80 2.79
N GLN A 104 12.10 23.95 2.19
CA GLN A 104 10.88 24.13 1.40
C GLN A 104 10.90 23.24 0.15
N ARG A 105 12.02 23.18 -0.58
CA ARG A 105 12.17 22.27 -1.73
C ARG A 105 12.01 20.81 -1.32
N GLY A 106 12.59 20.40 -0.18
CA GLY A 106 12.41 19.06 0.40
C GLY A 106 10.94 18.75 0.67
N ARG A 107 10.24 19.63 1.39
CA ARG A 107 8.80 19.49 1.68
C ARG A 107 7.94 19.37 0.43
N HIS A 108 8.24 20.10 -0.64
CA HIS A 108 7.53 19.97 -1.91
C HIS A 108 7.71 18.58 -2.54
N LYS A 109 8.94 18.03 -2.52
CA LYS A 109 9.22 16.68 -3.01
C LYS A 109 8.44 15.63 -2.20
N ASP A 110 8.50 15.72 -0.87
CA ASP A 110 7.81 14.78 0.02
C ASP A 110 6.29 14.81 -0.20
N ARG A 111 5.70 16.01 -0.31
CA ARG A 111 4.27 16.16 -0.61
C ARG A 111 3.90 15.52 -1.94
N SER A 112 4.74 15.65 -2.97
CA SER A 112 4.50 15.00 -4.27
C SER A 112 4.61 13.48 -4.21
N LEU A 113 5.48 12.95 -3.35
CA LEU A 113 5.64 11.51 -3.15
C LEU A 113 4.45 10.94 -2.37
N ILE A 114 4.06 11.60 -1.29
CA ILE A 114 2.88 11.25 -0.49
C ILE A 114 1.63 11.20 -1.38
N GLN A 115 1.44 12.19 -2.24
CA GLN A 115 0.29 12.21 -3.15
C GLN A 115 0.29 11.00 -4.10
N ARG A 116 1.45 10.68 -4.71
CA ARG A 116 1.60 9.50 -5.57
C ARG A 116 1.33 8.19 -4.83
N LEU A 117 1.79 8.07 -3.59
CA LEU A 117 1.52 6.90 -2.75
C LEU A 117 0.03 6.78 -2.38
N MET A 118 -0.63 7.90 -2.07
CA MET A 118 -2.07 7.92 -1.82
C MET A 118 -2.88 7.48 -3.05
N ASP A 119 -2.50 7.95 -4.24
CA ASP A 119 -3.18 7.58 -5.48
C ASP A 119 -2.95 6.10 -5.83
N ALA A 120 -1.74 5.59 -5.62
CA ALA A 120 -1.43 4.16 -5.77
C ALA A 120 -2.22 3.29 -4.79
N LEU A 121 -2.34 3.72 -3.52
CA LEU A 121 -3.15 3.01 -2.51
C LEU A 121 -4.63 2.99 -2.88
N LYS A 122 -5.18 4.10 -3.37
CA LYS A 122 -6.57 4.15 -3.86
C LYS A 122 -6.79 3.18 -5.00
N LEU A 123 -5.90 3.17 -6.00
CA LEU A 123 -5.98 2.25 -7.13
C LEU A 123 -5.90 0.79 -6.67
N GLY A 124 -4.96 0.49 -5.77
CA GLY A 124 -4.80 -0.85 -5.19
C GLY A 124 -6.06 -1.32 -4.46
N ASN A 125 -6.66 -0.47 -3.63
CA ASN A 125 -7.91 -0.79 -2.93
C ASN A 125 -9.08 -1.02 -3.89
N SER A 126 -9.20 -0.23 -4.96
CA SER A 126 -10.22 -0.47 -5.99
C SER A 126 -10.01 -1.81 -6.69
N ARG A 127 -8.76 -2.20 -6.97
CA ARG A 127 -8.48 -3.51 -7.57
C ARG A 127 -8.79 -4.66 -6.63
N ILE A 128 -8.49 -4.53 -5.34
CA ILE A 128 -8.86 -5.51 -4.31
C ILE A 128 -10.38 -5.70 -4.28
N GLN A 129 -11.15 -4.61 -4.23
CA GLN A 129 -12.62 -4.67 -4.25
C GLN A 129 -13.16 -5.36 -5.50
N GLN A 130 -12.58 -5.10 -6.68
CA GLN A 130 -12.96 -5.81 -7.91
C GLN A 130 -12.67 -7.31 -7.82
N LEU A 131 -11.48 -7.68 -7.35
CA LEU A 131 -11.10 -9.09 -7.18
C LEU A 131 -11.97 -9.81 -6.16
N GLU A 132 -12.37 -9.14 -5.08
CA GLU A 132 -13.32 -9.68 -4.09
C GLU A 132 -14.69 -9.95 -4.72
N GLN A 133 -15.18 -9.06 -5.58
CA GLN A 133 -16.42 -9.26 -6.32
C GLN A 133 -16.31 -10.40 -7.34
N GLU A 134 -15.22 -10.44 -8.12
CA GLU A 134 -14.93 -11.52 -9.07
C GLU A 134 -14.89 -12.89 -8.36
N ASN A 135 -14.19 -12.98 -7.23
CA ASN A 135 -14.13 -14.19 -6.41
C ASN A 135 -15.50 -14.60 -5.86
N ALA A 136 -16.29 -13.64 -5.36
CA ALA A 136 -17.63 -13.94 -4.84
C ALA A 136 -18.56 -14.50 -5.94
N LEU A 137 -18.45 -14.00 -7.17
CA LEU A 137 -19.19 -14.53 -8.32
C LEU A 137 -18.70 -15.93 -8.71
N ALA A 138 -17.38 -16.14 -8.76
CA ALA A 138 -16.79 -17.45 -9.07
C ALA A 138 -17.22 -18.52 -8.05
N LEU A 139 -17.23 -18.19 -6.76
CA LEU A 139 -17.70 -19.09 -5.71
C LEU A 139 -19.16 -19.50 -5.91
N LYS A 140 -20.04 -18.55 -6.22
CA LYS A 140 -21.46 -18.86 -6.55
C LYS A 140 -21.60 -19.75 -7.78
N GLN A 141 -20.78 -19.54 -8.80
CA GLN A 141 -20.79 -20.38 -10.00
C GLN A 141 -20.36 -21.83 -9.67
N VAL A 142 -19.31 -22.00 -8.87
CA VAL A 142 -18.85 -23.32 -8.41
C VAL A 142 -19.93 -24.01 -7.58
N GLU A 143 -20.57 -23.31 -6.64
CA GLU A 143 -21.68 -23.86 -5.86
C GLU A 143 -22.85 -24.31 -6.74
N SER A 144 -23.25 -23.48 -7.71
CA SER A 144 -24.31 -23.83 -8.66
C SER A 144 -23.95 -25.02 -9.53
N GLN A 145 -22.70 -25.12 -10.00
CA GLN A 145 -22.23 -26.27 -10.79
C GLN A 145 -22.23 -27.54 -9.95
N LYS A 146 -21.79 -27.45 -8.69
CA LYS A 146 -21.81 -28.59 -7.76
C LYS A 146 -23.24 -29.11 -7.55
N LEU A 147 -24.20 -28.22 -7.28
CA LEU A 147 -25.60 -28.60 -7.15
C LEU A 147 -26.16 -29.24 -8.44
N SER A 148 -25.79 -28.70 -9.60
CA SER A 148 -26.19 -29.28 -10.89
C SER A 148 -25.61 -30.67 -11.12
N LEU A 149 -24.39 -30.94 -10.65
CA LEU A 149 -23.77 -32.26 -10.74
C LEU A 149 -24.46 -33.25 -9.80
N GLU A 150 -24.74 -32.86 -8.55
CA GLU A 150 -25.47 -33.67 -7.58
C GLU A 150 -26.85 -34.09 -8.12
N LEU A 151 -27.61 -33.16 -8.70
CA LEU A 151 -28.90 -33.47 -9.34
C LEU A 151 -28.77 -34.42 -10.54
N LEU A 152 -27.69 -34.31 -11.31
CA LEU A 152 -27.45 -35.18 -12.46
C LEU A 152 -27.05 -36.59 -12.02
N GLU A 153 -26.28 -36.71 -10.94
CA GLU A 153 -25.94 -37.99 -10.30
C GLU A 153 -27.21 -38.68 -9.76
N GLU A 154 -28.06 -37.97 -9.01
CA GLU A 154 -29.35 -38.50 -8.53
C GLU A 154 -30.24 -39.00 -9.66
N ARG A 155 -30.33 -38.22 -10.75
CA ARG A 155 -31.10 -38.60 -11.94
C ARG A 155 -30.54 -39.84 -12.61
N ASN A 156 -29.22 -39.98 -12.71
CA ASN A 156 -28.57 -41.15 -13.28
C ASN A 156 -28.82 -42.40 -12.43
N ILE A 157 -28.78 -42.29 -11.10
CA ILE A 157 -29.10 -43.40 -10.19
C ILE A 157 -30.56 -43.84 -10.40
N SER A 158 -31.50 -42.89 -10.41
CA SER A 158 -32.92 -43.20 -10.63
C SER A 158 -33.17 -43.87 -12.00
N PHE A 159 -32.48 -43.43 -13.06
CA PHE A 159 -32.58 -44.08 -14.37
C PHE A 159 -31.98 -45.48 -14.38
N GLN A 160 -30.86 -45.70 -13.69
CA GLN A 160 -30.26 -47.04 -13.56
C GLN A 160 -31.24 -47.99 -12.86
N GLU A 161 -31.85 -47.57 -11.75
CA GLU A 161 -32.88 -48.36 -11.04
C GLU A 161 -34.09 -48.68 -11.94
N GLU A 162 -34.55 -47.72 -12.75
CA GLU A 162 -35.67 -47.95 -13.67
C GLU A 162 -35.29 -48.94 -14.80
N LEU A 163 -34.07 -48.83 -15.32
CA LEU A 163 -33.55 -49.76 -16.33
C LEU A 163 -33.43 -51.18 -15.77
N GLU A 164 -32.89 -51.34 -14.56
CA GLU A 164 -32.79 -52.64 -13.88
C GLU A 164 -34.18 -53.26 -13.66
N ARG A 165 -35.17 -52.45 -13.24
CA ARG A 165 -36.56 -52.90 -13.11
C ARG A 165 -37.13 -53.41 -14.44
N LYS A 166 -36.95 -52.65 -15.53
CA LYS A 166 -37.43 -53.06 -16.87
C LYS A 166 -36.73 -54.31 -17.40
N ILE A 167 -35.45 -54.49 -17.10
CA ILE A 167 -34.71 -55.71 -17.43
C ILE A 167 -35.32 -56.90 -16.68
N ALA A 168 -35.54 -56.78 -15.37
CA ALA A 168 -36.15 -57.84 -14.56
C ALA A 168 -37.57 -58.20 -15.05
N GLU A 169 -38.40 -57.20 -15.38
CA GLU A 169 -39.75 -57.41 -15.95
C GLU A 169 -39.70 -58.13 -17.31
N SER A 170 -38.73 -57.78 -18.16
CA SER A 170 -38.50 -58.42 -19.45
C SER A 170 -38.08 -59.89 -19.28
N GLU A 171 -37.17 -60.16 -18.35
CA GLU A 171 -36.70 -61.52 -18.04
C GLU A 171 -37.81 -62.39 -17.46
N ALA A 172 -38.61 -61.85 -16.53
CA ALA A 172 -39.80 -62.54 -16.00
C ALA A 172 -40.81 -62.86 -17.10
N SER A 173 -41.07 -61.91 -18.00
CA SER A 173 -41.96 -62.10 -19.16
C SER A 173 -41.43 -63.18 -20.12
N LYS A 174 -40.12 -63.19 -20.39
CA LYS A 174 -39.45 -64.24 -21.19
C LYS A 174 -39.60 -65.60 -20.53
N ALA A 175 -39.33 -65.71 -19.23
CA ALA A 175 -39.45 -66.96 -18.47
C ALA A 175 -40.88 -67.52 -18.53
N LEU A 176 -41.89 -66.67 -18.32
CA LEU A 176 -43.30 -67.04 -18.43
C LEU A 176 -43.65 -67.51 -19.85
N SER A 177 -43.16 -66.81 -20.88
CA SER A 177 -43.35 -67.21 -22.29
C SER A 177 -42.75 -68.59 -22.58
N TYR A 178 -41.54 -68.88 -22.09
CA TYR A 178 -40.93 -70.20 -22.21
C TYR A 178 -41.75 -71.28 -21.50
N GLN A 179 -42.23 -71.02 -20.28
CA GLN A 179 -43.09 -71.94 -19.54
C GLN A 179 -44.40 -72.23 -20.28
N MET A 180 -45.05 -71.19 -20.82
CA MET A 180 -46.27 -71.34 -21.62
C MET A 180 -46.02 -72.15 -22.90
N ARG A 181 -44.93 -71.89 -23.63
CA ARG A 181 -44.54 -72.69 -24.80
C ARG A 181 -44.37 -74.17 -24.46
N GLY A 182 -43.74 -74.48 -23.32
CA GLY A 182 -43.62 -75.86 -22.82
C GLY A 182 -44.98 -76.51 -22.53
N ARG A 183 -45.88 -75.78 -21.85
CA ARG A 183 -47.25 -76.26 -21.57
C ARG A 183 -48.06 -76.49 -22.84
N VAL A 184 -48.00 -75.56 -23.79
CA VAL A 184 -48.65 -75.71 -25.11
C VAL A 184 -48.10 -76.93 -25.83
N GLY A 185 -46.78 -77.10 -25.91
CA GLY A 185 -46.16 -78.29 -26.51
C GLY A 185 -46.62 -79.59 -25.85
N GLY A 186 -46.70 -79.63 -24.52
CA GLY A 186 -47.24 -80.77 -23.77
C GLY A 186 -48.71 -81.06 -24.07
N LEU A 187 -49.55 -80.02 -24.14
CA LEU A 187 -50.97 -80.15 -24.51
C LEU A 187 -51.12 -80.63 -25.96
N THR A 188 -50.35 -80.10 -26.91
CA THR A 188 -50.34 -80.53 -28.31
C THR A 188 -49.93 -81.99 -28.42
N ALA A 189 -48.89 -82.44 -27.70
CA ALA A 189 -48.47 -83.83 -27.68
C ALA A 189 -49.55 -84.76 -27.08
N SER A 190 -50.20 -84.35 -25.99
CA SER A 190 -51.31 -85.09 -25.38
C SER A 190 -52.50 -85.20 -26.34
N ASN A 191 -52.87 -84.10 -27.00
CA ASN A 191 -53.95 -84.07 -27.97
C ASN A 191 -53.65 -84.99 -29.16
N ASN A 192 -52.42 -84.94 -29.69
CA ASN A 192 -51.98 -85.84 -30.75
C ASN A 192 -52.04 -87.33 -30.35
N ARG A 193 -51.68 -87.68 -29.10
CA ARG A 193 -51.82 -89.06 -28.59
C ARG A 193 -53.28 -89.48 -28.51
N LYS A 194 -54.16 -88.62 -28.00
CA LYS A 194 -55.62 -88.89 -27.96
C LYS A 194 -56.17 -89.05 -29.36
N GLN A 195 -55.78 -88.21 -30.31
CA GLN A 195 -56.22 -88.31 -31.70
C GLN A 195 -55.78 -89.63 -32.34
N ARG A 196 -54.52 -90.05 -32.15
CA ARG A 196 -54.07 -91.38 -32.61
C ARG A 196 -54.89 -92.50 -31.99
N ARG A 197 -55.17 -92.41 -30.67
CA ARG A 197 -55.98 -93.40 -29.97
C ARG A 197 -57.41 -93.46 -30.49
N ILE A 198 -58.01 -92.32 -30.84
CA ILE A 198 -59.32 -92.25 -31.50
C ILE A 198 -59.25 -92.99 -32.85
N VAL A 199 -58.26 -92.71 -33.69
CA VAL A 199 -58.10 -93.38 -34.99
C VAL A 199 -57.90 -94.89 -34.84
N GLU A 200 -57.11 -95.34 -33.87
CA GLU A 200 -56.96 -96.77 -33.53
C GLU A 200 -58.29 -97.41 -33.08
N LEU A 201 -59.07 -96.71 -32.26
CA LEU A 201 -60.37 -97.20 -31.81
C LEU A 201 -61.38 -97.23 -32.96
N GLU A 202 -61.40 -96.21 -33.81
CA GLU A 202 -62.26 -96.15 -35.00
C GLU A 202 -61.94 -97.27 -36.00
N THR A 203 -60.66 -97.54 -36.23
CA THR A 203 -60.24 -98.68 -37.07
C THR A 203 -60.64 -100.01 -36.43
N ARG A 204 -60.46 -100.16 -35.11
CA ARG A 204 -60.88 -101.36 -34.39
C ARG A 204 -62.41 -101.56 -34.42
N VAL A 205 -63.17 -100.48 -34.30
CA VAL A 205 -64.63 -100.50 -34.46
C VAL A 205 -64.99 -100.98 -35.86
N LYS A 206 -64.39 -100.43 -36.91
CA LYS A 206 -64.63 -100.90 -38.29
C LYS A 206 -64.28 -102.37 -38.51
N GLU A 207 -63.17 -102.85 -37.97
CA GLU A 207 -62.79 -104.27 -38.03
C GLU A 207 -63.83 -105.15 -37.32
N LEU A 208 -64.28 -104.75 -36.14
CA LEU A 208 -65.30 -105.47 -35.38
C LEU A 208 -66.66 -105.42 -36.08
N GLU A 209 -67.05 -104.28 -36.65
CA GLU A 209 -68.26 -104.12 -37.46
C GLU A 209 -68.21 -105.02 -38.70
N ALA A 210 -67.07 -105.08 -39.40
CA ALA A 210 -66.88 -105.97 -40.54
C ALA A 210 -66.90 -107.45 -40.12
N TYR A 211 -66.30 -107.81 -38.98
CA TYR A 211 -66.35 -109.15 -38.42
C TYR A 211 -67.76 -109.57 -37.99
N VAL A 212 -68.53 -108.64 -37.40
CA VAL A 212 -69.93 -108.85 -37.07
C VAL A 212 -70.77 -109.03 -38.34
N GLN A 213 -70.59 -108.18 -39.35
CA GLN A 213 -71.25 -108.35 -40.65
C GLN A 213 -70.89 -109.69 -41.32
N GLU A 214 -69.63 -110.13 -41.23
CA GLU A 214 -69.21 -111.44 -41.72
C GLU A 214 -69.91 -112.58 -40.96
N LEU A 215 -69.97 -112.50 -39.62
CA LEU A 215 -70.70 -113.46 -38.79
C LEU A 215 -72.21 -113.46 -39.06
N GLU A 216 -72.81 -112.29 -39.30
CA GLU A 216 -74.21 -112.14 -39.69
C GLU A 216 -74.47 -112.76 -41.07
N SER A 217 -73.57 -112.57 -42.04
CA SER A 217 -73.65 -113.19 -43.37
C SER A 217 -73.47 -114.72 -43.35
N ARG A 218 -72.69 -115.25 -42.40
CA ARG A 218 -72.55 -116.71 -42.16
C ARG A 218 -73.75 -117.34 -41.44
N ASN A 219 -74.57 -116.52 -40.78
CA ASN A 219 -75.76 -116.94 -40.05
C ASN A 219 -77.08 -116.66 -40.82
N GLN A 220 -77.01 -116.39 -42.12
CA GLN A 220 -78.19 -116.32 -43.00
C GLN A 220 -78.44 -117.69 -43.68
N PRO A 221 -79.46 -118.46 -43.24
CA PRO A 221 -80.07 -119.55 -44.02
C PRO A 221 -80.96 -119.03 -45.17
#